data_AF-A0A933T800-F1
#
_entry.id   AF-A0A933T800-F1
#
_cell.length_a   1.000
_cell.length_b   1.000
_cell.length_c   1.000
_cell.angle_alpha   90.00
_cell.angle_beta   90.00
_cell.angle_gamma   90.00
#
_symmetry.space_group_name_H-M   'P 1'
#
loop_
_entity.id
_entity.type
_entity.pdbx_description
1 polymer ?
#
loop_
_entity_poly.entity_id
_entity_poly.type
_entity_poly.pdbx_seq_one_letter_code
_entity_poly.pdbx_strand_id
1 'polypeptide(L)'
;MIIKNRLRLRLSKRLKNIFFISTLILACLFSSSQAQQPAAPATPQDIPVEPVKPVMKIEVNDGLLSVELSDAEFGNVIKEIAEKAKFKAEISNDVAVKKISTTFKDIEVERGVRRLLTIMKEKDFTISYDTAGLIDKLEIYGGAGISRPVVNTQPQKQPIRQRPFQRTTPPSPLPPPTTLPQ
;
A
#
# COMPACT_ATOMS: atom_id res chain seq x y z
N MET A 1 -10.49 -40.16 24.52
CA MET A 1 -11.66 -40.16 23.60
C MET A 1 -11.80 -38.77 23.01
N ILE A 2 -11.13 -38.48 21.88
CA ILE A 2 -11.67 -38.49 20.50
C ILE A 2 -12.87 -37.54 20.33
N ILE A 3 -12.62 -36.29 19.92
CA ILE A 3 -13.63 -35.50 19.20
C ILE A 3 -13.05 -35.16 17.82
N LYS A 4 -13.56 -35.92 16.86
CA LYS A 4 -13.31 -35.89 15.41
C LYS A 4 -13.83 -34.58 14.79
N ASN A 5 -12.93 -33.90 14.07
CA ASN A 5 -13.00 -33.76 12.62
C ASN A 5 -14.37 -33.41 12.00
N ARG A 6 -14.55 -32.15 11.59
CA ARG A 6 -15.48 -31.78 10.49
C ARG A 6 -14.89 -30.74 9.57
N LEU A 7 -13.94 -31.23 8.76
CA LEU A 7 -13.71 -30.75 7.40
C LEU A 7 -15.04 -30.81 6.64
N ARG A 8 -15.61 -29.68 6.25
CA ARG A 8 -16.62 -29.62 5.19
C ARG A 8 -16.13 -28.70 4.08
N LEU A 9 -15.51 -29.35 3.10
CA LEU A 9 -15.43 -28.93 1.71
C LEU A 9 -16.75 -28.23 1.31
N ARG A 10 -16.65 -26.96 0.91
CA ARG A 10 -17.55 -26.38 -0.08
C ARG A 10 -16.74 -26.01 -1.31
N LEU A 11 -16.37 -27.07 -2.02
CA LEU A 11 -15.97 -27.01 -3.41
C LEU A 11 -17.23 -26.89 -4.28
N SER A 12 -17.10 -26.17 -5.40
CA SER A 12 -18.00 -26.12 -6.55
C SER A 12 -19.30 -25.33 -6.42
N LYS A 13 -19.33 -24.16 -7.07
CA LYS A 13 -20.35 -23.74 -8.06
C LYS A 13 -20.18 -22.24 -8.36
N ARG A 14 -19.62 -21.90 -9.52
CA ARG A 14 -20.37 -21.37 -10.68
C ARG A 14 -19.41 -20.80 -11.72
N LEU A 15 -19.11 -21.68 -12.67
CA LEU A 15 -18.80 -21.38 -14.05
C LEU A 15 -19.91 -20.51 -14.66
N LYS A 16 -19.53 -19.67 -15.64
CA LYS A 16 -20.34 -18.86 -16.58
C LYS A 16 -20.49 -17.39 -16.20
N ASN A 17 -19.58 -16.57 -16.73
CA ASN A 17 -19.92 -15.32 -17.42
C ASN A 17 -18.82 -15.03 -18.45
N ILE A 18 -18.91 -15.78 -19.55
CA ILE A 18 -18.34 -15.42 -20.85
C ILE A 18 -19.41 -14.56 -21.52
N PHE A 19 -18.97 -13.50 -22.21
CA PHE A 19 -19.64 -12.69 -23.23
C PHE A 19 -19.85 -11.19 -22.89
N PHE A 20 -19.37 -10.36 -23.83
CA PHE A 20 -19.77 -8.96 -24.13
C PHE A 20 -19.13 -7.89 -23.22
N ILE A 21 -18.23 -7.00 -23.67
CA ILE A 21 -18.32 -5.95 -24.73
C ILE A 21 -16.86 -5.53 -25.02
N SER A 22 -16.28 -5.73 -26.22
CA SER A 22 -16.49 -4.99 -27.47
C SER A 22 -16.03 -3.51 -27.45
N THR A 23 -15.05 -3.21 -28.30
CA THR A 23 -14.81 -1.93 -29.03
C THR A 23 -14.52 -0.62 -28.27
N LEU A 24 -13.25 -0.16 -28.32
CA LEU A 24 -12.74 1.15 -28.83
C LEU A 24 -11.23 1.22 -28.48
N ILE A 25 -10.25 1.04 -29.37
CA ILE A 25 -9.79 1.87 -30.49
C ILE A 25 -9.63 3.36 -30.13
N LEU A 26 -8.48 3.91 -30.57
CA LEU A 26 -8.12 5.32 -30.81
C LEU A 26 -7.19 5.93 -29.74
N ALA A 27 -5.87 5.76 -29.90
CA ALA A 27 -4.95 6.63 -30.66
C ALA A 27 -4.58 7.92 -29.90
N CYS A 28 -3.29 8.08 -29.59
CA CYS A 28 -2.45 9.18 -30.09
C CYS A 28 -1.16 9.35 -29.28
N LEU A 29 -0.05 9.39 -30.03
CA LEU A 29 1.11 10.25 -29.81
C LEU A 29 2.12 9.79 -28.75
N PHE A 30 2.75 8.69 -29.14
CA PHE A 30 4.21 8.53 -29.16
C PHE A 30 4.91 9.85 -29.57
N SER A 31 5.34 10.66 -28.60
CA SER A 31 6.21 11.81 -28.85
C SER A 31 7.63 11.46 -28.42
N SER A 32 8.34 10.86 -29.37
CA SER A 32 9.79 10.71 -29.35
C SER A 32 10.46 12.08 -29.25
N SER A 33 11.27 12.30 -28.22
CA SER A 33 12.32 13.32 -28.27
C SER A 33 13.56 12.77 -27.58
N GLN A 34 14.33 12.05 -28.38
CA GLN A 34 15.68 11.60 -28.07
C GLN A 34 16.62 12.49 -28.88
N ALA A 35 17.37 13.35 -28.21
CA ALA A 35 18.61 13.92 -28.71
C ALA A 35 19.34 14.60 -27.54
N GLN A 36 20.41 13.98 -27.04
CA GLN A 36 21.72 14.63 -27.03
C GLN A 36 22.80 13.56 -26.83
N GLN A 37 23.78 13.63 -27.71
CA GLN A 37 24.85 12.67 -28.00
C GLN A 37 26.15 13.14 -27.28
N PRO A 38 27.33 12.60 -27.64
CA PRO A 38 28.11 11.59 -26.96
C PRO A 38 29.27 12.16 -26.09
N ALA A 39 29.73 11.41 -25.09
CA ALA A 39 31.05 11.63 -24.51
C ALA A 39 31.76 10.30 -24.23
N ALA A 40 32.85 10.09 -24.97
CA ALA A 40 34.04 9.25 -24.75
C ALA A 40 33.87 7.77 -24.28
N PRO A 41 34.49 6.81 -25.01
CA PRO A 41 34.67 5.45 -24.51
C PRO A 41 35.75 5.43 -23.43
N ALA A 42 35.33 5.56 -22.16
CA ALA A 42 36.16 5.13 -21.04
C ALA A 42 36.17 3.60 -21.03
N THR A 43 37.37 3.04 -21.12
CA THR A 43 37.72 1.63 -21.02
C THR A 43 36.83 0.89 -20.00
N PRO A 44 36.21 -0.25 -20.35
CA PRO A 44 35.54 -1.11 -19.39
C PRO A 44 36.60 -1.64 -18.42
N GLN A 45 36.77 -0.97 -17.30
CA GLN A 45 37.40 -1.61 -16.16
C GLN A 45 36.42 -2.69 -15.72
N ASP A 46 36.84 -3.93 -15.90
CA ASP A 46 36.21 -5.15 -15.45
C ASP A 46 36.16 -5.10 -13.92
N ILE A 47 35.20 -4.33 -13.37
CA ILE A 47 34.94 -4.29 -11.93
C ILE A 47 34.43 -5.68 -11.60
N PRO A 48 35.13 -6.47 -10.78
CA PRO A 48 34.61 -7.74 -10.32
C PRO A 48 33.31 -7.45 -9.59
N VAL A 49 32.19 -7.81 -10.21
CA VAL A 49 30.88 -7.76 -9.57
C VAL A 49 30.92 -8.84 -8.49
N GLU A 50 31.40 -8.49 -7.30
CA GLU A 50 31.30 -9.39 -6.16
C GLU A 50 29.81 -9.72 -5.96
N PRO A 51 29.47 -11.00 -5.75
CA PRO A 51 28.10 -11.41 -5.55
C PRO A 51 27.56 -10.69 -4.30
N VAL A 52 26.70 -9.70 -4.54
CA VAL A 52 26.02 -8.95 -3.49
C VAL A 52 25.20 -9.94 -2.68
N LYS A 53 25.68 -10.29 -1.48
CA LYS A 53 24.96 -11.18 -0.59
C LYS A 53 23.62 -10.52 -0.23
N PRO A 54 22.50 -11.26 -0.26
CA PRO A 54 21.22 -10.73 0.18
C PRO A 54 21.34 -10.33 1.65
N VAL A 55 21.06 -9.06 1.95
CA VAL A 55 21.06 -8.52 3.31
C VAL A 55 19.60 -8.36 3.73
N MET A 56 19.24 -9.00 4.84
CA MET A 56 17.93 -8.87 5.45
C MET A 56 18.15 -8.63 6.94
N LYS A 57 18.06 -7.37 7.36
CA LYS A 57 18.06 -6.98 8.77
C LYS A 57 16.78 -6.23 9.08
N ILE A 58 16.07 -6.70 10.10
CA ILE A 58 14.80 -6.13 10.55
C ILE A 58 14.90 -5.97 12.06
N GLU A 59 14.71 -4.76 12.56
CA GLU A 59 14.71 -4.46 13.99
C GLU A 59 13.43 -3.70 14.34
N VAL A 60 12.78 -4.09 15.43
CA VAL A 60 11.58 -3.45 15.94
C VAL A 60 11.81 -3.10 17.39
N ASN A 61 11.92 -1.81 17.70
CA ASN A 61 12.16 -1.28 19.04
C ASN A 61 11.10 -0.23 19.35
N ASP A 62 10.35 -0.39 20.44
CA ASP A 62 9.33 0.57 20.90
C ASP A 62 8.30 0.99 19.84
N GLY A 63 7.93 0.06 18.94
CA GLY A 63 6.98 0.34 17.84
C GLY A 63 7.60 1.10 16.65
N LEU A 64 8.91 1.32 16.68
CA LEU A 64 9.71 1.82 15.56
C LEU A 64 10.37 0.64 14.84
N LEU A 65 10.33 0.72 13.51
CA LEU A 65 10.82 -0.28 12.57
C LEU A 65 12.04 0.30 11.85
N SER A 66 13.14 -0.45 11.92
CA SER A 66 14.37 -0.23 11.17
C SER A 66 14.59 -1.44 10.28
N VAL A 67 14.76 -1.21 8.98
CA VAL A 67 14.85 -2.29 7.98
C VAL A 67 15.97 -1.98 7.00
N GLU A 68 16.80 -2.96 6.73
CA GLU A 68 17.81 -2.94 5.68
C GLU A 68 17.60 -4.18 4.81
N LEU A 69 17.03 -3.97 3.63
CA LEU A 69 16.66 -5.04 2.68
C LEU A 69 17.44 -4.87 1.38
N SER A 70 18.09 -5.95 0.95
CA SER A 70 18.71 -6.07 -0.37
C SER A 70 18.31 -7.41 -0.97
N ASP A 71 17.54 -7.36 -2.06
CA ASP A 71 17.03 -8.52 -2.81
C ASP A 71 16.23 -9.53 -1.96
N ALA A 72 15.49 -9.03 -0.96
CA ALA A 72 14.74 -9.85 -0.03
C ALA A 72 13.33 -10.18 -0.54
N GLU A 73 12.84 -11.39 -0.27
CA GLU A 73 11.46 -11.79 -0.59
C GLU A 73 10.46 -11.06 0.30
N PHE A 74 9.51 -10.35 -0.33
CA PHE A 74 8.52 -9.52 0.35
C PHE A 74 7.68 -10.31 1.36
N GLY A 75 7.31 -11.55 1.02
CA GLY A 75 6.56 -12.42 1.93
C GLY A 75 7.31 -12.72 3.22
N ASN A 76 8.61 -12.95 3.15
CA ASN A 76 9.44 -13.25 4.32
C ASN A 76 9.64 -11.99 5.18
N VAL A 77 9.86 -10.84 4.52
CA VAL A 77 9.98 -9.54 5.19
C VAL A 77 8.72 -9.21 5.99
N ILE A 78 7.54 -9.31 5.39
CA ILE A 78 6.28 -8.99 6.10
C ILE A 78 6.00 -9.99 7.22
N LYS A 79 6.31 -11.29 7.03
CA LYS A 79 6.16 -12.29 8.09
C LYS A 79 7.04 -11.99 9.30
N GLU A 80 8.31 -11.63 9.09
CA GLU A 80 9.22 -11.30 10.17
C GLU A 80 8.80 -10.00 10.89
N ILE A 81 8.34 -8.98 10.15
CA ILE A 81 7.77 -7.77 10.76
C ILE A 81 6.54 -8.10 11.59
N ALA A 82 5.64 -8.95 11.07
CA ALA A 82 4.42 -9.38 11.75
C ALA A 82 4.71 -10.14 13.05
N GLU A 83 5.70 -11.03 13.02
CA GLU A 83 6.17 -11.77 14.20
C GLU A 83 6.75 -10.83 15.26
N LYS A 84 7.63 -9.90 14.87
CA LYS A 84 8.26 -8.94 15.80
C LYS A 84 7.27 -7.93 16.39
N ALA A 85 6.31 -7.47 15.58
CA ALA A 85 5.29 -6.51 16.00
C ALA A 85 4.01 -7.18 16.55
N LYS A 86 3.97 -8.52 16.63
CA LYS A 86 2.88 -9.33 17.19
C LYS A 86 1.51 -9.14 16.51
N PHE A 87 1.47 -8.97 15.19
CA PHE A 87 0.24 -8.92 14.41
C PHE A 87 0.14 -10.10 13.43
N LYS A 88 -1.05 -10.36 12.89
CA LYS A 88 -1.28 -11.44 11.91
C LYS A 88 -1.08 -10.93 10.49
N ALA A 89 -0.28 -11.61 9.69
CA ALA A 89 -0.10 -11.30 8.27
C ALA A 89 -0.57 -12.45 7.37
N GLU A 90 -1.48 -12.16 6.46
CA GLU A 90 -1.93 -13.05 5.40
C GLU A 90 -1.57 -12.44 4.04
N ILE A 91 -0.75 -13.12 3.26
CA ILE A 91 -0.17 -12.61 2.02
C ILE A 91 -0.46 -13.63 0.92
N SER A 92 -0.98 -13.17 -0.22
CA SER A 92 -1.08 -14.02 -1.41
C SER A 92 0.30 -14.48 -1.89
N ASN A 93 0.39 -15.74 -2.34
CA ASN A 93 1.63 -16.31 -2.86
C ASN A 93 2.24 -15.47 -3.99
N ASP A 94 1.41 -14.86 -4.84
CA ASP A 94 1.87 -14.02 -5.98
C ASP A 94 2.66 -12.80 -5.55
N VAL A 95 2.32 -12.23 -4.37
CA VAL A 95 3.00 -11.06 -3.81
C VAL A 95 4.18 -11.52 -2.94
N ALA A 96 4.05 -12.67 -2.28
CA ALA A 96 5.06 -13.19 -1.36
C ALA A 96 6.41 -13.45 -2.05
N VAL A 97 6.41 -13.93 -3.30
CA VAL A 97 7.65 -14.22 -4.07
C VAL A 97 8.31 -12.98 -4.69
N LYS A 98 7.69 -11.81 -4.61
CA LYS A 98 8.29 -10.59 -5.18
C LYS A 98 9.48 -10.15 -4.33
N LYS A 99 10.52 -9.65 -5.00
CA LYS A 99 11.72 -9.14 -4.32
C LYS A 99 11.65 -7.64 -4.13
N ILE A 100 12.17 -7.18 -3.01
CA ILE A 100 12.24 -5.76 -2.65
C ILE A 100 13.62 -5.42 -2.08
N SER A 101 14.10 -4.23 -2.43
CA SER A 101 15.30 -3.62 -1.86
C SER A 101 14.94 -2.23 -1.35
N THR A 102 15.11 -1.99 -0.06
CA THR A 102 14.81 -0.71 0.57
C THR A 102 15.40 -0.62 1.96
N THR A 103 15.61 0.60 2.43
CA THR A 103 16.18 0.87 3.75
C THR A 103 15.38 1.94 4.45
N PHE A 104 15.01 1.66 5.70
CA PHE A 104 14.31 2.56 6.60
C PHE A 104 14.94 2.51 7.98
N LYS A 105 14.84 3.62 8.70
CA LYS A 105 15.29 3.69 10.09
C LYS A 105 14.28 4.45 10.92
N ASP A 106 13.97 3.91 12.09
CA ASP A 106 13.16 4.56 13.13
C ASP A 106 11.78 5.05 12.62
N ILE A 107 11.08 4.22 11.83
CA ILE A 107 9.75 4.53 11.29
C ILE A 107 8.68 3.76 12.06
N GLU A 108 7.55 4.37 12.41
CA GLU A 108 6.38 3.65 12.97
C GLU A 108 6.04 2.40 12.13
N VAL A 109 5.81 1.25 12.79
CA VAL A 109 5.53 -0.03 12.10
C VAL A 109 4.45 0.12 11.03
N GLU A 110 3.34 0.79 11.33
CA GLU A 110 2.26 1.03 10.36
C GLU A 110 2.74 1.80 9.13
N ARG A 111 3.46 2.90 9.35
CA ARG A 111 3.96 3.75 8.28
C ARG A 111 4.99 2.99 7.43
N GLY A 112 5.83 2.18 8.07
CA GLY A 112 6.78 1.29 7.40
C GLY A 112 6.09 0.27 6.49
N VAL A 113 5.07 -0.42 7.00
CA VAL A 113 4.28 -1.41 6.23
C VAL A 113 3.58 -0.74 5.04
N ARG A 114 2.92 0.41 5.24
CA ARG A 114 2.28 1.16 4.14
C ARG A 114 3.30 1.60 3.08
N ARG A 115 4.49 2.01 3.50
CA ARG A 115 5.57 2.40 2.59
C ARG A 115 6.09 1.21 1.78
N LEU A 116 6.27 0.04 2.39
CA LEU A 116 6.63 -1.19 1.71
C LEU A 116 5.60 -1.58 0.64
N LEU A 117 4.30 -1.54 0.98
CA LEU A 117 3.21 -1.81 0.04
C LEU A 117 3.20 -0.81 -1.14
N THR A 118 3.49 0.46 -0.86
CA THR A 118 3.57 1.52 -1.88
C THR A 118 4.72 1.27 -2.85
N ILE A 119 5.90 0.85 -2.37
CA ILE A 119 7.06 0.51 -3.21
C ILE A 119 6.73 -0.66 -4.13
N MET A 120 6.02 -1.66 -3.61
CA MET A 120 5.55 -2.81 -4.39
C MET A 120 4.42 -2.47 -5.37
N LYS A 121 3.89 -1.24 -5.33
CA LYS A 121 2.71 -0.78 -6.09
C LYS A 121 1.47 -1.64 -5.83
N GLU A 122 1.40 -2.30 -4.69
CA GLU A 122 0.24 -3.11 -4.29
C GLU A 122 -0.82 -2.20 -3.68
N LYS A 123 -1.93 -2.07 -4.38
CA LYS A 123 -3.09 -1.28 -3.92
C LYS A 123 -4.10 -2.16 -3.20
N ASP A 124 -4.04 -3.46 -3.42
CA ASP A 124 -5.04 -4.40 -2.95
C ASP A 124 -4.68 -5.02 -1.59
N PHE A 125 -4.59 -4.19 -0.56
CA PHE A 125 -4.44 -4.66 0.82
C PHE A 125 -5.57 -4.19 1.74
N THR A 126 -5.69 -4.81 2.91
CA THR A 126 -6.59 -4.44 4.00
C THR A 126 -5.81 -4.49 5.32
N ILE A 127 -5.95 -3.45 6.14
CA ILE A 127 -5.35 -3.36 7.48
C ILE A 127 -6.51 -3.30 8.48
N SER A 128 -6.54 -4.26 9.41
CA SER A 128 -7.46 -4.28 10.54
C SER A 128 -6.72 -3.80 11.79
N TYR A 129 -7.38 -2.96 12.56
CA TYR A 129 -6.83 -2.34 13.76
C TYR A 129 -7.55 -2.87 15.01
N ASP A 130 -6.81 -3.01 16.10
CA ASP A 130 -7.38 -3.30 17.42
C ASP A 130 -7.97 -2.01 18.05
N THR A 131 -8.68 -2.17 19.16
CA THR A 131 -9.20 -1.13 20.05
C THR A 131 -8.13 -0.15 20.53
N ALA A 132 -6.87 -0.57 20.63
CA ALA A 132 -5.73 0.29 20.95
C ALA A 132 -5.20 1.13 19.77
N GLY A 133 -5.75 0.94 18.56
CA GLY A 133 -5.27 1.58 17.33
C GLY A 133 -4.01 0.95 16.75
N LEU A 134 -3.56 -0.20 17.27
CA LEU A 134 -2.44 -0.97 16.74
C LEU A 134 -2.93 -1.92 15.63
N ILE A 135 -2.02 -2.33 14.74
CA ILE A 135 -2.33 -3.29 13.68
C ILE A 135 -2.59 -4.67 14.32
N ASP A 136 -3.76 -5.25 14.07
CA ASP A 136 -4.11 -6.61 14.48
C ASP A 136 -3.92 -7.60 13.33
N LYS A 137 -4.42 -7.24 12.14
CA LYS A 137 -4.39 -8.10 10.95
C LYS A 137 -4.05 -7.33 9.68
N LEU A 138 -3.10 -7.84 8.91
CA LEU A 138 -2.75 -7.36 7.58
C LEU A 138 -3.08 -8.45 6.54
N GLU A 139 -3.89 -8.09 5.55
CA GLU A 139 -4.26 -8.97 4.43
C GLU A 139 -3.83 -8.34 3.11
N ILE A 140 -3.00 -9.04 2.33
CA ILE A 140 -2.51 -8.56 1.04
C ILE A 140 -3.01 -9.50 -0.05
N TYR A 141 -3.88 -8.97 -0.90
CA TYR A 141 -4.46 -9.68 -2.03
C TYR A 141 -3.58 -9.44 -3.25
N GLY A 142 -3.07 -10.52 -3.85
CA GLY A 142 -2.34 -10.41 -5.12
C GLY A 142 -3.28 -9.97 -6.23
N GLY A 143 -2.79 -9.14 -7.16
CA GLY A 143 -3.53 -8.53 -8.27
C GLY A 143 -4.16 -9.48 -9.30
N ALA A 144 -4.40 -10.74 -8.94
CA ALA A 144 -5.14 -11.71 -9.74
C ALA A 144 -6.64 -11.43 -9.74
N GLY A 145 -7.07 -10.18 -10.00
CA GLY A 145 -8.45 -9.81 -10.31
C GLY A 145 -9.53 -10.38 -9.38
N ILE A 146 -9.19 -10.73 -8.13
CA ILE A 146 -10.15 -11.30 -7.19
C ILE A 146 -11.04 -10.13 -6.82
N SER A 147 -12.20 -10.08 -7.47
CA SER A 147 -13.28 -9.16 -7.16
C SER A 147 -13.50 -9.23 -5.66
N ARG A 148 -13.00 -8.22 -4.95
CA ARG A 148 -13.19 -8.08 -3.52
C ARG A 148 -14.69 -8.25 -3.28
N PRO A 149 -15.13 -9.07 -2.32
CA PRO A 149 -16.52 -8.99 -1.90
C PRO A 149 -16.71 -7.54 -1.50
N VAL A 150 -17.50 -6.80 -2.28
CA VAL A 150 -17.95 -5.47 -1.90
C VAL A 150 -18.64 -5.71 -0.57
N VAL A 151 -17.96 -5.40 0.53
CA VAL A 151 -18.59 -5.28 1.83
C VAL A 151 -19.54 -4.11 1.60
N ASN A 152 -20.77 -4.46 1.24
CA ASN A 152 -21.89 -3.55 1.20
C ASN A 152 -22.21 -3.27 2.66
N THR A 153 -21.30 -2.57 3.35
CA THR A 153 -21.62 -1.73 4.50
C THR A 153 -22.48 -0.62 3.94
N GLN A 154 -23.71 -1.00 3.60
CA GLN A 154 -24.82 -0.10 3.40
C GLN A 154 -24.75 0.85 4.59
N PRO A 155 -24.50 2.15 4.38
CA PRO A 155 -24.36 3.08 5.48
C PRO A 155 -25.66 2.96 6.26
N GLN A 156 -25.59 2.45 7.49
CA GLN A 156 -26.74 2.56 8.38
C GLN A 156 -27.07 4.04 8.40
N LYS A 157 -28.24 4.34 7.85
CA LYS A 157 -28.77 5.68 7.62
C LYS A 157 -28.73 6.37 8.97
N GLN A 158 -27.63 7.05 9.27
CA GLN A 158 -27.51 7.80 10.51
C GLN A 158 -28.67 8.80 10.48
N PRO A 159 -29.48 8.89 11.55
CA PRO A 159 -30.50 9.90 11.62
C PRO A 159 -29.81 11.25 11.40
N ILE A 160 -30.16 11.92 10.31
CA ILE A 160 -29.63 13.21 9.92
C ILE A 160 -29.95 14.16 11.07
N ARG A 161 -28.97 14.38 11.94
CA ARG A 161 -29.04 15.41 12.98
C ARG A 161 -28.87 16.72 12.24
N GLN A 162 -30.00 17.28 11.79
CA GLN A 162 -30.07 18.59 11.16
C GLN A 162 -29.40 19.59 12.10
N ARG A 163 -28.16 19.97 11.79
CA ARG A 163 -27.54 21.10 12.47
C ARG A 163 -28.27 22.34 11.98
N PRO A 164 -28.72 23.23 12.87
CA PRO A 164 -29.23 24.53 12.49
C PRO A 164 -28.17 25.24 11.65
N PHE A 165 -28.56 25.73 10.48
CA PHE A 165 -27.71 26.59 9.66
C PHE A 165 -27.29 27.80 10.49
N GLN A 166 -26.01 27.85 10.88
CA GLN A 166 -25.45 29.06 11.46
C GLN A 166 -25.35 30.08 10.31
N ARG A 167 -26.21 31.10 10.36
CA ARG A 167 -26.10 32.28 9.48
C ARG A 167 -24.75 32.93 9.73
N THR A 168 -23.84 32.80 8.78
CA THR A 168 -22.65 33.66 8.70
C THR A 168 -23.11 35.08 8.48
N THR A 169 -22.97 35.94 9.50
CA THR A 169 -23.14 37.40 9.33
C THR A 169 -22.03 37.92 8.40
N PRO A 170 -22.36 38.78 7.44
CA PRO A 170 -21.37 39.34 6.52
C PRO A 170 -20.29 40.14 7.27
N PRO A 171 -19.05 40.16 6.77
CA PRO A 171 -17.96 40.92 7.38
C PRO A 171 -18.25 42.42 7.35
N SER A 172 -17.95 43.08 8.47
CA SER A 172 -18.12 44.53 8.61
C SER A 172 -17.16 45.28 7.68
N PRO A 173 -17.55 46.41 7.07
CA PRO A 173 -16.69 47.19 6.19
C PRO A 173 -15.45 47.71 6.94
N LEU A 174 -14.29 47.67 6.28
CA LEU A 174 -13.04 48.23 6.81
C LEU A 174 -13.17 49.77 6.95
N PRO A 175 -12.62 50.37 8.02
CA PRO A 175 -12.58 51.81 8.18
C PRO A 175 -11.68 52.46 7.12
N PRO A 176 -11.98 53.70 6.69
CA PRO A 176 -11.18 54.40 5.69
C PRO A 176 -9.79 54.76 6.24
N PRO A 177 -8.77 54.86 5.37
CA PRO A 177 -7.41 55.20 5.77
C PRO A 177 -7.34 56.65 6.26
N THR A 178 -6.88 56.83 7.50
CA THR A 178 -6.60 58.14 8.10
C THR A 178 -5.50 58.84 7.31
N THR A 179 -5.85 59.91 6.61
CA THR A 179 -4.89 60.78 5.93
C THR A 179 -4.24 61.70 6.97
N LEU A 180 -2.93 61.56 7.15
CA LEU A 180 -2.12 62.45 8.00
C LEU A 180 -1.92 63.80 7.27
N PRO A 181 -2.24 64.94 7.88
CA PRO A 181 -1.91 66.25 7.32
C PRO A 181 -0.39 66.49 7.37
N GLN A 182 0.14 67.07 6.29
CA GLN A 182 1.54 67.53 6.17
C GLN A 182 1.79 68.82 6.95
#